data_AF-A0A2V8TJ72-F1
#
_entry.id   AF-A0A2V8TJ72-F1
#
_cell.length_a   1.000
_cell.length_b   1.000
_cell.length_c   1.000
_cell.angle_alpha   90.00
_cell.angle_beta   90.00
_cell.angle_gamma   90.00
#
_symmetry.space_group_name_H-M   'P 1'
#
loop_
_entity.id
_entity.type
_entity.pdbx_description
1 polymer ?
#
loop_
_entity_poly.entity_id
_entity_poly.type
_entity_poly.pdbx_seq_one_letter_code
_entity_poly.pdbx_strand_id
1 'polypeptide(L)'
;MLHASTQFVIEERAPGPTFEMRNRWSMKAIIAILILCLCAGTAAEAQKRKKKPARSRVTNSPPAPPPATKPRILGSTVSIVTRNGDRITGELLDLTAYSVRFRADNLESTIALDTIASLSFSGAAPPGARAEEPAGPVRADFAKDADVALGFFQTLASNLKPGIDYTDYGRQLSELRRASERFVVKYSSTDNPSEARVVSLIAGALTDYSWARIIWPLKFGRSSDGTIAETDAQVVIDTLALYPDLRVSAAAGNRLSVEKLLAGVWRKALEKQARARVLIGPPR
;
A
#
# COMPACT_ATOMS: atom_id res chain seq x y z
N MET A 1 -17.11 87.89 3.23
CA MET A 1 -15.95 87.01 3.04
C MET A 1 -16.42 85.56 3.13
N LEU A 2 -16.47 84.93 1.96
CA LEU A 2 -16.35 83.50 1.64
C LEU A 2 -17.05 82.45 2.52
N HIS A 3 -18.16 81.93 1.96
CA HIS A 3 -18.67 80.58 2.12
C HIS A 3 -17.58 79.51 1.87
N ALA A 4 -17.56 78.46 2.67
CA ALA A 4 -16.96 77.17 2.29
C ALA A 4 -17.81 76.03 2.86
N SER A 5 -18.78 75.60 2.04
CA SER A 5 -19.51 74.35 2.20
C SER A 5 -18.56 73.19 1.92
N THR A 6 -18.33 72.33 2.90
CA THR A 6 -17.57 71.09 2.70
C THR A 6 -18.50 70.04 2.09
N GLN A 7 -18.39 69.83 0.79
CA GLN A 7 -19.03 68.71 0.09
C GLN A 7 -18.28 67.42 0.44
N PHE A 8 -18.99 66.43 0.98
CA PHE A 8 -18.53 65.04 1.00
C PHE A 8 -18.65 64.48 -0.43
N VAL A 9 -17.51 64.29 -1.08
CA VAL A 9 -17.42 63.50 -2.32
C VAL A 9 -17.41 62.03 -1.89
N ILE A 10 -18.50 61.33 -2.17
CA ILE A 10 -18.56 59.87 -2.14
C ILE A 10 -17.85 59.41 -3.41
N GLU A 11 -16.62 58.93 -3.26
CA GLU A 11 -15.91 58.27 -4.35
C GLU A 11 -16.52 56.88 -4.55
N GLU A 12 -17.42 56.78 -5.54
CA GLU A 12 -17.93 55.51 -6.09
C GLU A 12 -16.74 54.73 -6.67
N ARG A 13 -16.18 53.84 -5.85
CA ARG A 13 -15.21 52.86 -6.30
C ARG A 13 -15.97 51.76 -7.06
N ALA A 14 -15.90 51.84 -8.38
CA ALA A 14 -16.45 50.84 -9.30
C ALA A 14 -16.03 49.41 -8.88
N PRO A 15 -16.95 48.42 -8.93
CA PRO A 15 -16.58 47.03 -8.72
C PRO A 15 -15.68 46.57 -9.87
N GLY A 16 -14.44 46.23 -9.54
CA GLY A 16 -13.50 45.60 -10.47
C GLY A 16 -14.04 44.26 -10.98
N PRO A 17 -13.59 43.81 -12.17
CA PRO A 17 -14.16 42.66 -12.85
C PRO A 17 -14.01 41.40 -12.01
N THR A 18 -15.15 40.74 -11.76
CA THR A 18 -15.22 39.38 -11.27
C THR A 18 -14.49 38.48 -12.26
N PHE A 19 -13.33 37.96 -11.84
CA PHE A 19 -12.62 36.92 -12.57
C PHE A 19 -13.38 35.61 -12.36
N GLU A 20 -14.46 35.41 -13.12
CA GLU A 20 -15.07 34.11 -13.30
C GLU A 20 -14.07 33.18 -14.00
N MET A 21 -13.33 32.39 -13.23
CA MET A 21 -12.74 31.16 -13.77
C MET A 21 -13.88 30.18 -14.03
N ARG A 22 -14.48 30.27 -15.22
CA ARG A 22 -15.17 29.14 -15.87
C ARG A 22 -14.16 28.04 -16.14
N ASN A 23 -13.83 27.25 -15.13
CA ASN A 23 -13.21 25.95 -15.32
C ASN A 23 -14.28 24.93 -15.74
N ARG A 24 -14.83 25.13 -16.95
CA ARG A 24 -15.52 24.06 -17.69
C ARG A 24 -14.47 23.20 -18.39
N TRP A 25 -13.74 22.42 -17.60
CA TRP A 25 -12.99 21.30 -18.15
C TRP A 25 -13.99 20.18 -18.40
N SER A 26 -14.39 20.06 -19.66
CA SER A 26 -15.38 19.08 -20.09
C SER A 26 -14.91 17.66 -19.76
N MET A 27 -15.79 16.86 -19.14
CA MET A 27 -15.58 15.42 -18.89
C MET A 27 -15.20 14.62 -20.15
N LYS A 28 -15.37 15.20 -21.34
CA LYS A 28 -15.02 14.57 -22.62
C LYS A 28 -13.50 14.52 -22.87
N ALA A 29 -12.71 15.41 -22.26
CA ALA A 29 -11.24 15.41 -22.41
C ALA A 29 -10.54 14.33 -21.57
N ILE A 30 -11.13 13.97 -20.41
CA ILE A 30 -10.57 12.93 -19.52
C ILE A 30 -10.76 11.53 -20.13
N ILE A 31 -11.84 11.32 -20.90
CA ILE A 31 -12.10 10.04 -21.58
C ILE A 31 -11.14 9.80 -22.75
N ALA A 32 -10.66 10.86 -23.42
CA ALA A 32 -9.73 10.71 -24.55
C ALA A 32 -8.31 10.25 -24.11
N ILE A 33 -7.87 10.61 -22.90
CA ILE A 33 -6.55 10.19 -22.39
C ILE A 33 -6.58 8.72 -21.92
N LEU A 34 -7.72 8.26 -21.38
CA LEU A 34 -7.88 6.86 -20.97
C LEU A 34 -7.91 5.89 -22.16
N ILE A 35 -8.41 6.29 -23.33
CA ILE A 35 -8.45 5.41 -24.53
C ILE A 35 -7.07 5.30 -25.21
N LEU A 36 -6.25 6.35 -25.18
CA LEU A 36 -4.90 6.33 -25.77
C LEU A 36 -3.89 5.48 -24.98
N CYS A 37 -4.10 5.28 -23.67
CA CYS A 37 -3.30 4.36 -22.86
C CYS A 37 -3.76 2.88 -22.95
N LEU A 38 -4.95 2.62 -23.52
CA LEU A 38 -5.51 1.28 -23.68
C LEU A 38 -5.24 0.64 -25.07
N CYS A 39 -4.66 1.38 -26.02
CA CYS A 39 -4.35 0.89 -27.37
C CYS A 39 -2.85 0.66 -27.66
N ALA A 40 -1.93 0.92 -26.72
CA ALA A 40 -0.49 0.72 -26.92
C ALA A 40 0.01 -0.66 -26.44
N GLY A 41 -0.86 -1.68 -26.53
CA GLY A 41 -0.68 -2.96 -25.86
C GLY A 41 -0.73 -4.20 -26.72
N THR A 42 -0.68 -4.16 -28.04
CA THR A 42 -0.56 -5.39 -28.87
C THR A 42 0.01 -5.11 -30.25
N ALA A 43 1.31 -5.34 -30.45
CA ALA A 43 1.90 -5.76 -31.73
C ALA A 43 3.40 -6.02 -31.56
N ALA A 44 3.75 -7.16 -30.98
CA ALA A 44 5.11 -7.68 -31.09
C ALA A 44 5.07 -9.21 -31.19
N GLU A 45 4.44 -9.70 -32.25
CA GLU A 45 4.66 -11.07 -32.70
C GLU A 45 4.71 -11.13 -34.22
N ALA A 46 5.64 -11.96 -34.69
CA ALA A 46 5.86 -12.41 -36.06
C ALA A 46 6.52 -11.43 -37.06
N GLN A 47 7.85 -11.55 -37.21
CA GLN A 47 8.43 -12.13 -38.43
C GLN A 47 9.94 -12.41 -38.27
N LYS A 48 10.25 -13.69 -38.01
CA LYS A 48 11.55 -14.29 -38.31
C LYS A 48 11.66 -14.46 -39.83
N ARG A 49 12.76 -14.04 -40.45
CA ARG A 49 13.45 -14.82 -41.51
C ARG A 49 14.84 -14.28 -41.88
N LYS A 50 15.80 -15.21 -41.75
CA LYS A 50 17.08 -15.39 -42.49
C LYS A 50 18.27 -14.47 -42.18
N LYS A 51 19.26 -15.02 -41.45
CA LYS A 51 20.55 -15.52 -42.02
C LYS A 51 21.39 -16.26 -40.95
N LYS A 52 21.88 -17.46 -41.29
CA LYS A 52 22.96 -18.22 -40.61
C LYS A 52 24.33 -17.62 -41.00
N PRO A 53 25.41 -17.72 -40.20
CA PRO A 53 26.23 -18.96 -39.97
C PRO A 53 26.71 -19.06 -38.49
N ALA A 54 27.45 -20.04 -37.95
CA ALA A 54 27.83 -21.41 -38.26
C ALA A 54 28.16 -22.11 -36.91
N ARG A 55 27.83 -23.40 -36.84
CA ARG A 55 28.36 -24.52 -36.04
C ARG A 55 29.32 -24.22 -34.86
N SER A 56 28.89 -24.59 -33.65
CA SER A 56 29.78 -25.11 -32.59
C SER A 56 29.03 -26.12 -31.72
N ARG A 57 29.62 -27.32 -31.69
CA ARG A 57 29.41 -28.57 -30.92
C ARG A 57 28.30 -28.66 -29.86
N VAL A 58 27.46 -29.68 -30.04
CA VAL A 58 26.51 -30.28 -29.09
C VAL A 58 27.28 -31.07 -28.02
N THR A 59 26.96 -30.84 -26.75
CA THR A 59 27.16 -31.81 -25.66
C THR A 59 25.79 -32.14 -25.09
N ASN A 60 25.41 -33.42 -25.20
CA ASN A 60 24.12 -33.95 -24.77
C ASN A 60 24.07 -33.98 -23.23
N SER A 61 23.24 -33.13 -22.63
CA SER A 61 22.80 -33.30 -21.25
C SER A 61 21.40 -33.93 -21.28
N PRO A 62 21.09 -34.92 -20.42
CA PRO A 62 19.77 -35.52 -20.36
C PRO A 62 18.69 -34.47 -19.97
N PRO A 63 17.44 -34.64 -20.42
CA PRO A 63 16.38 -33.67 -20.16
C PRO A 63 16.12 -33.58 -18.65
N ALA A 64 16.10 -32.33 -18.14
CA ALA A 64 15.72 -32.05 -16.77
C ALA A 64 14.30 -32.57 -16.47
N PRO A 65 14.05 -33.16 -15.29
CA PRO A 65 12.70 -33.57 -14.91
C PRO A 65 11.77 -32.35 -14.88
N PRO A 66 10.47 -32.52 -15.23
CA PRO A 66 9.52 -31.42 -15.21
C PRO A 66 9.43 -30.82 -13.81
N PRO A 67 9.33 -29.48 -13.68
CA PRO A 67 9.26 -28.83 -12.38
C PRO A 67 8.04 -29.36 -11.60
N ALA A 68 8.30 -29.79 -10.36
CA ALA A 68 7.26 -30.16 -9.42
C ALA A 68 6.25 -29.01 -9.30
N THR A 69 4.99 -29.37 -9.45
CA THR A 69 3.81 -28.51 -9.42
C THR A 69 3.88 -27.58 -8.20
N LYS A 70 3.93 -26.27 -8.45
CA LYS A 70 3.81 -25.22 -7.42
C LYS A 70 2.61 -25.50 -6.50
N PRO A 71 2.66 -25.18 -5.20
CA PRO A 71 1.47 -25.23 -4.36
C PRO A 71 0.44 -24.25 -4.94
N ARG A 72 -0.63 -24.80 -5.50
CA ARG A 72 -1.71 -24.03 -6.09
C ARG A 72 -2.58 -23.54 -4.94
N ILE A 73 -2.59 -22.23 -4.70
CA ILE A 73 -3.44 -21.59 -3.67
C ILE A 73 -4.93 -21.86 -3.98
N LEU A 74 -5.27 -22.02 -5.26
CA LEU A 74 -6.56 -22.50 -5.72
C LEU A 74 -6.72 -24.00 -5.39
N GLY A 75 -7.82 -24.35 -4.72
CA GLY A 75 -8.10 -25.66 -4.17
C GLY A 75 -7.70 -25.83 -2.69
N SER A 76 -7.12 -24.80 -2.07
CA SER A 76 -6.76 -24.85 -0.65
C SER A 76 -7.97 -24.53 0.24
N THR A 77 -8.08 -25.19 1.39
CA THR A 77 -9.09 -24.81 2.39
C THR A 77 -8.72 -23.44 2.98
N VAL A 78 -9.67 -22.52 3.03
CA VAL A 78 -9.58 -21.19 3.61
C VAL A 78 -10.54 -21.03 4.78
N SER A 79 -10.08 -20.37 5.84
CA SER A 79 -10.90 -19.87 6.94
C SER A 79 -10.94 -18.34 6.86
N ILE A 80 -12.11 -17.80 6.52
CA ILE A 80 -12.43 -16.38 6.37
C ILE A 80 -13.09 -15.92 7.66
N VAL A 81 -12.59 -14.85 8.27
CA VAL A 81 -13.28 -14.12 9.33
C VAL A 81 -13.75 -12.80 8.76
N THR A 82 -15.05 -12.56 8.73
CA THR A 82 -15.63 -11.29 8.28
C THR A 82 -15.47 -10.21 9.34
N ARG A 83 -15.60 -8.94 8.96
CA ARG A 83 -15.61 -7.81 9.91
C ARG A 83 -16.76 -7.87 10.92
N ASN A 84 -17.82 -8.62 10.60
CA ASN A 84 -18.95 -8.85 11.50
C ASN A 84 -18.67 -9.95 12.54
N GLY A 85 -17.51 -10.61 12.44
CA GLY A 85 -17.10 -11.70 13.33
C GLY A 85 -17.51 -13.10 12.85
N ASP A 86 -18.16 -13.22 11.69
CA ASP A 86 -18.55 -14.51 11.14
C ASP A 86 -17.33 -15.29 10.66
N ARG A 87 -17.29 -16.58 10.97
CA ARG A 87 -16.22 -17.48 10.53
C ARG A 87 -16.74 -18.46 9.49
N ILE A 88 -16.15 -18.42 8.30
CA ILE A 88 -16.56 -19.23 7.16
C ILE A 88 -15.37 -20.06 6.72
N THR A 89 -15.56 -21.38 6.57
CA THR A 89 -14.50 -22.29 6.12
C THR A 89 -14.93 -22.94 4.81
N GLY A 90 -14.05 -22.96 3.80
CA GLY A 90 -14.36 -23.54 2.49
C GLY A 90 -13.14 -23.70 1.60
N GLU A 91 -13.31 -24.28 0.42
CA GLU A 91 -12.25 -24.45 -0.58
C GLU A 91 -12.11 -23.20 -1.45
N LEU A 92 -10.90 -22.65 -1.59
CA LEU A 92 -10.67 -21.47 -2.43
C LEU A 92 -10.75 -21.83 -3.92
N LEU A 93 -11.70 -21.21 -4.62
CA LEU A 93 -11.87 -21.39 -6.06
C LEU A 93 -11.16 -20.30 -6.86
N ASP A 94 -11.14 -19.06 -6.34
CA ASP A 94 -10.51 -17.91 -7.01
C ASP A 94 -10.17 -16.80 -6.01
N LEU A 95 -9.12 -16.03 -6.28
CA LEU A 95 -8.69 -14.89 -5.49
C LEU A 95 -8.33 -13.73 -6.42
N THR A 96 -9.13 -12.68 -6.39
CA THR A 96 -8.89 -11.45 -7.16
C THR A 96 -8.38 -10.33 -6.26
N ALA A 97 -8.06 -9.17 -6.83
CA ALA A 97 -7.68 -7.98 -6.07
C ALA A 97 -8.82 -7.42 -5.19
N TYR A 98 -10.08 -7.83 -5.43
CA TYR A 98 -11.27 -7.26 -4.78
C TYR A 98 -12.18 -8.31 -4.13
N SER A 99 -12.01 -9.58 -4.44
CA SER A 99 -12.91 -10.64 -3.97
C SER A 99 -12.21 -11.99 -3.80
N VAL A 100 -12.80 -12.80 -2.92
CA VAL A 100 -12.45 -14.19 -2.67
C VAL A 100 -13.65 -15.03 -3.09
N ARG A 101 -13.45 -15.99 -4.00
CA ARG A 101 -14.46 -16.99 -4.35
C ARG A 101 -14.08 -18.32 -3.72
N PHE A 102 -15.01 -18.91 -2.97
CA PHE A 102 -14.78 -20.16 -2.25
C PHE A 102 -16.02 -21.07 -2.32
N ARG A 103 -15.83 -22.35 -2.07
CA ARG A 103 -16.88 -23.36 -1.98
C ARG A 103 -17.01 -23.85 -0.54
N ALA A 104 -18.19 -23.72 0.06
CA ALA A 104 -18.51 -24.27 1.37
C ALA A 104 -19.82 -25.05 1.26
N ASP A 105 -19.89 -26.25 1.84
CA ASP A 105 -21.11 -27.10 1.84
C ASP A 105 -21.76 -27.29 0.45
N ASN A 106 -20.93 -27.47 -0.59
CA ASN A 106 -21.32 -27.58 -2.01
C ASN A 106 -21.95 -26.31 -2.63
N LEU A 107 -21.90 -25.17 -1.95
CA LEU A 107 -22.30 -23.87 -2.49
C LEU A 107 -21.07 -23.01 -2.79
N GLU A 108 -21.08 -22.37 -3.96
CA GLU A 108 -20.05 -21.40 -4.35
C GLU A 108 -20.47 -20.00 -3.91
N SER A 109 -19.59 -19.34 -3.16
CA SER A 109 -19.83 -18.01 -2.58
C SER A 109 -18.68 -17.06 -2.94
N THR A 110 -19.00 -15.78 -3.11
CA THR A 110 -18.02 -14.73 -3.39
C THR A 110 -18.14 -13.65 -2.32
N ILE A 111 -17.04 -13.35 -1.64
CA ILE A 111 -16.95 -12.32 -0.61
C ILE A 111 -15.99 -11.23 -1.07
N ALA A 112 -16.36 -9.97 -0.88
CA ALA A 112 -15.49 -8.85 -1.18
C ALA A 112 -14.38 -8.69 -0.11
N LEU A 113 -13.14 -8.44 -0.53
CA LEU A 113 -11.96 -8.42 0.34
C LEU A 113 -12.02 -7.34 1.43
N ASP A 114 -12.74 -6.25 1.18
CA ASP A 114 -12.98 -5.18 2.13
C ASP A 114 -13.82 -5.62 3.34
N THR A 115 -14.70 -6.61 3.16
CA THR A 115 -15.53 -7.19 4.23
C THR A 115 -14.80 -8.24 5.08
N ILE A 116 -13.61 -8.65 4.67
CA ILE A 116 -12.82 -9.68 5.34
C ILE A 116 -11.92 -9.02 6.38
N ALA A 117 -12.05 -9.42 7.65
CA ALA A 117 -11.15 -9.03 8.71
C ALA A 117 -9.88 -9.88 8.71
N SER A 118 -10.00 -11.19 8.41
CA SER A 118 -8.83 -12.05 8.19
C SER A 118 -9.13 -13.17 7.21
N LEU A 119 -8.15 -13.50 6.37
CA LEU A 119 -8.18 -14.65 5.47
C LEU A 119 -7.00 -15.54 5.87
N SER A 120 -7.28 -16.78 6.23
CA SER A 120 -6.26 -17.78 6.57
C SER A 120 -6.40 -18.99 5.66
N PHE A 121 -5.29 -19.47 5.12
CA PHE A 121 -5.26 -20.70 4.35
C PHE A 121 -4.95 -21.84 5.33
N SER A 122 -5.87 -22.77 5.52
CA SER A 122 -5.69 -23.96 6.33
C SER A 122 -4.75 -24.97 5.64
N GLY A 123 -3.48 -24.57 5.54
CA GLY A 123 -2.32 -25.39 5.91
C GLY A 123 -1.67 -24.89 7.22
N ALA A 124 -2.11 -23.74 7.74
CA ALA A 124 -1.72 -23.20 9.04
C ALA A 124 -2.73 -23.63 10.11
N ALA A 125 -2.24 -24.32 11.15
CA ALA A 125 -3.03 -24.86 12.23
C ALA A 125 -3.79 -23.78 13.04
N PRO A 126 -4.92 -24.15 13.70
CA PRO A 126 -5.62 -23.27 14.63
C PRO A 126 -4.70 -22.83 15.79
N PRO A 127 -5.01 -21.70 16.46
CA PRO A 127 -4.22 -21.24 17.60
C PRO A 127 -4.37 -22.25 18.73
N GLY A 128 -3.36 -23.10 18.91
CA GLY A 128 -3.34 -24.12 19.95
C GLY A 128 -2.64 -25.43 19.60
N ALA A 129 -2.35 -25.74 18.32
CA ALA A 129 -1.66 -26.99 18.00
C ALA A 129 -0.86 -26.94 16.70
N ARG A 130 0.39 -26.47 16.79
CA ARG A 130 1.58 -27.07 16.15
C ARG A 130 2.77 -26.23 16.57
N ALA A 131 3.81 -26.90 17.08
CA ALA A 131 5.12 -26.30 17.27
C ALA A 131 5.48 -25.53 15.99
N GLU A 132 5.91 -24.27 16.13
CA GLU A 132 6.57 -23.53 15.07
C GLU A 132 7.58 -24.48 14.43
N GLU A 133 7.30 -24.95 13.20
CA GLU A 133 8.38 -25.53 12.42
C GLU A 133 9.49 -24.49 12.42
N PRO A 134 10.72 -24.88 12.78
CA PRO A 134 11.80 -23.91 12.93
C PRO A 134 11.91 -23.16 11.61
N ALA A 135 11.59 -21.87 11.69
CA ALA A 135 11.73 -20.90 10.63
C ALA A 135 13.06 -21.14 9.92
N GLY A 136 13.00 -21.74 8.73
CA GLY A 136 14.19 -21.99 7.93
C GLY A 136 14.89 -20.67 7.66
N PRO A 137 16.24 -20.66 7.56
CA PRO A 137 16.98 -19.45 7.26
C PRO A 137 16.44 -18.82 5.97
N VAL A 138 16.34 -17.49 5.98
CA VAL A 138 15.98 -16.71 4.81
C VAL A 138 17.04 -16.92 3.71
N ARG A 139 16.62 -17.07 2.45
CA ARG A 139 17.57 -17.25 1.34
C ARG A 139 18.45 -16.01 1.17
N ALA A 140 19.70 -16.21 0.76
CA ALA A 140 20.67 -15.12 0.62
C ALA A 140 20.24 -14.07 -0.44
N ASP A 141 19.61 -14.51 -1.54
CA ASP A 141 19.07 -13.61 -2.56
C ASP A 141 17.88 -12.79 -2.04
N PHE A 142 17.00 -13.43 -1.26
CA PHE A 142 15.91 -12.74 -0.56
C PHE A 142 16.46 -11.69 0.41
N ALA A 143 17.42 -12.07 1.26
CA ALA A 143 17.99 -11.19 2.27
C ALA A 143 18.60 -9.93 1.61
N LYS A 144 19.37 -10.13 0.54
CA LYS A 144 19.96 -9.02 -0.24
C LYS A 144 18.90 -8.07 -0.80
N ASP A 145 17.84 -8.60 -1.39
CA ASP A 145 16.77 -7.77 -1.95
C ASP A 145 15.94 -7.09 -0.86
N ALA A 146 15.75 -7.75 0.28
CA ALA A 146 15.06 -7.20 1.44
C ALA A 146 15.86 -6.03 2.05
N ASP A 147 17.18 -6.15 2.14
CA ASP A 147 18.07 -5.09 2.60
C ASP A 147 18.00 -3.87 1.67
N VAL A 148 17.96 -4.08 0.36
CA VAL A 148 17.76 -2.99 -0.61
C VAL A 148 16.43 -2.28 -0.35
N ALA A 149 15.33 -3.02 -0.21
CA ALA A 149 14.02 -2.44 0.10
C ALA A 149 14.02 -1.68 1.44
N LEU A 150 14.56 -2.29 2.50
CA LEU A 150 14.70 -1.70 3.84
C LEU A 150 15.62 -0.47 3.86
N GLY A 151 16.56 -0.35 2.94
CA GLY A 151 17.39 0.84 2.74
C GLY A 151 16.56 2.08 2.34
N PHE A 152 15.54 1.91 1.49
CA PHE A 152 14.63 3.01 1.13
C PHE A 152 13.79 3.45 2.33
N PHE A 153 13.32 2.51 3.14
CA PHE A 153 12.60 2.82 4.37
C PHE A 153 13.49 3.60 5.34
N GLN A 154 14.75 3.19 5.50
CA GLN A 154 15.71 3.88 6.36
C GLN A 154 16.03 5.28 5.87
N THR A 155 16.13 5.47 4.55
CA THR A 155 16.31 6.78 3.93
C THR A 155 15.14 7.70 4.27
N LEU A 156 13.90 7.23 4.07
CA LEU A 156 12.70 8.00 4.42
C LEU A 156 12.66 8.32 5.92
N ALA A 157 12.88 7.33 6.77
CA ALA A 157 12.90 7.47 8.22
C ALA A 157 13.94 8.50 8.71
N SER A 158 15.14 8.47 8.14
CA SER A 158 16.23 9.40 8.50
C SER A 158 15.92 10.84 8.11
N ASN A 159 15.04 11.02 7.11
CA ASN A 159 14.59 12.31 6.63
C ASN A 159 13.33 12.82 7.34
N LEU A 160 12.65 12.00 8.14
CA LEU A 160 11.50 12.41 8.98
C LEU A 160 11.89 13.32 10.16
N LYS A 161 12.94 14.13 9.99
CA LYS A 161 13.32 15.15 10.96
C LYS A 161 12.22 16.21 11.09
N PRO A 162 12.17 16.95 12.21
CA PRO A 162 11.30 18.11 12.33
C PRO A 162 11.54 19.04 11.14
N GLY A 163 10.53 19.23 10.29
CA GLY A 163 10.60 20.10 9.11
C GLY A 163 10.70 19.40 7.74
N ILE A 164 10.51 18.08 7.62
CA ILE A 164 10.33 17.49 6.29
C ILE A 164 9.08 18.07 5.61
N ASP A 165 9.25 18.55 4.38
CA ASP A 165 8.13 19.08 3.59
C ASP A 165 7.23 17.96 3.06
N TYR A 166 5.95 18.26 2.90
CA TYR A 166 4.94 17.35 2.38
C TYR A 166 5.24 16.88 0.94
N THR A 167 5.83 17.75 0.12
CA THR A 167 6.23 17.43 -1.25
C THR A 167 7.41 16.47 -1.26
N ASP A 168 8.44 16.77 -0.46
CA ASP A 168 9.63 15.92 -0.32
C ASP A 168 9.29 14.54 0.24
N TYR A 169 8.42 14.50 1.25
CA TYR A 169 7.89 13.25 1.78
C TYR A 169 7.17 12.43 0.69
N GLY A 170 6.35 13.07 -0.15
CA GLY A 170 5.66 12.42 -1.27
C GLY A 170 6.62 11.85 -2.33
N ARG A 171 7.68 12.59 -2.66
CA ARG A 171 8.72 12.12 -3.59
C ARG A 171 9.42 10.87 -3.06
N GLN A 172 9.88 10.91 -1.81
CA GLN A 172 10.58 9.78 -1.19
C GLN A 172 9.66 8.57 -1.02
N LEU A 173 8.39 8.79 -0.66
CA LEU A 173 7.39 7.73 -0.58
C LEU A 173 7.15 7.05 -1.94
N SER A 174 7.23 7.79 -3.04
CA SER A 174 7.06 7.21 -4.39
C SER A 174 8.19 6.25 -4.76
N GLU A 175 9.44 6.61 -4.43
CA GLU A 175 10.61 5.73 -4.61
C GLU A 175 10.53 4.51 -3.69
N LEU A 176 10.17 4.72 -2.43
CA LEU A 176 9.95 3.65 -1.46
C LEU A 176 8.88 2.66 -1.95
N ARG A 177 7.77 3.17 -2.47
CA ARG A 177 6.67 2.38 -3.00
C ARG A 177 7.12 1.51 -4.16
N ARG A 178 7.83 2.08 -5.14
CA ARG A 178 8.38 1.33 -6.28
C ARG A 178 9.30 0.20 -5.83
N ALA A 179 10.21 0.46 -4.89
CA ALA A 179 11.14 -0.55 -4.38
C ALA A 179 10.39 -1.67 -3.62
N SER A 180 9.48 -1.28 -2.74
CA SER A 180 8.71 -2.19 -1.89
C SER A 180 7.75 -3.06 -2.71
N GLU A 181 7.04 -2.48 -3.68
CA GLU A 181 6.13 -3.23 -4.56
C GLU A 181 6.90 -4.26 -5.41
N ARG A 182 8.07 -3.90 -5.95
CA ARG A 182 8.92 -4.86 -6.67
C ARG A 182 9.34 -6.03 -5.78
N PHE A 183 9.77 -5.74 -4.55
CA PHE A 183 10.14 -6.76 -3.58
C PHE A 183 8.95 -7.66 -3.22
N VAL A 184 7.82 -7.07 -2.85
CA VAL A 184 6.60 -7.80 -2.46
C VAL A 184 6.08 -8.66 -3.60
N VAL A 185 6.01 -8.14 -4.83
CA VAL A 185 5.58 -8.93 -5.99
C VAL A 185 6.51 -10.11 -6.23
N LYS A 186 7.84 -9.87 -6.21
CA LYS A 186 8.85 -10.92 -6.44
C LYS A 186 8.74 -12.08 -5.44
N TYR A 187 8.44 -11.78 -4.17
CA TYR A 187 8.44 -12.77 -3.09
C TYR A 187 7.05 -13.07 -2.50
N SER A 188 5.98 -12.60 -3.14
CA SER A 188 4.58 -12.80 -2.71
C SER A 188 4.15 -14.27 -2.62
N SER A 189 4.82 -15.15 -3.37
CA SER A 189 4.55 -16.59 -3.46
C SER A 189 5.68 -17.43 -2.85
N THR A 190 6.46 -16.85 -1.92
CA THR A 190 7.47 -17.64 -1.20
C THR A 190 6.81 -18.69 -0.30
N ASP A 191 7.33 -19.92 -0.36
CA ASP A 191 6.91 -21.02 0.51
C ASP A 191 7.63 -20.98 1.88
N ASN A 192 8.63 -20.11 2.05
CA ASN A 192 9.35 -19.95 3.31
C ASN A 192 8.54 -19.03 4.27
N PRO A 193 8.12 -19.52 5.45
CA PRO A 193 7.28 -18.73 6.37
C PRO A 193 8.00 -17.49 6.93
N SER A 194 9.33 -17.55 7.12
CA SER A 194 10.14 -16.41 7.57
C SER A 194 10.13 -15.30 6.51
N GLU A 195 10.32 -15.69 5.25
CA GLU A 195 10.30 -14.77 4.11
C GLU A 195 8.91 -14.15 3.93
N ALA A 196 7.85 -14.96 4.00
CA ALA A 196 6.47 -14.48 3.91
C ALA A 196 6.16 -13.45 5.01
N ARG A 197 6.66 -13.68 6.23
CA ARG A 197 6.53 -12.72 7.34
C ARG A 197 7.28 -11.42 7.08
N VAL A 198 8.50 -11.48 6.53
CA VAL A 198 9.25 -10.28 6.14
C VAL A 198 8.53 -9.50 5.05
N VAL A 199 7.99 -10.18 4.03
CA VAL A 199 7.18 -9.57 2.96
C VAL A 199 5.97 -8.84 3.55
N SER A 200 5.23 -9.48 4.46
CA SER A 200 4.08 -8.88 5.13
C SER A 200 4.47 -7.63 5.95
N LEU A 201 5.59 -7.67 6.67
CA LEU A 201 6.08 -6.54 7.45
C LEU A 201 6.47 -5.35 6.55
N ILE A 202 7.14 -5.60 5.42
CA ILE A 202 7.50 -4.58 4.44
C ILE A 202 6.25 -3.96 3.81
N ALA A 203 5.28 -4.78 3.39
CA ALA A 203 4.02 -4.31 2.85
C ALA A 203 3.24 -3.47 3.88
N GLY A 204 3.16 -3.94 5.13
CA GLY A 204 2.52 -3.21 6.23
C GLY A 204 3.19 -1.87 6.54
N ALA A 205 4.53 -1.82 6.53
CA ALA A 205 5.26 -0.57 6.73
C ALA A 205 5.00 0.43 5.59
N LEU A 206 4.95 -0.03 4.34
CA LEU A 206 4.59 0.83 3.20
C LEU A 206 3.18 1.41 3.35
N THR A 207 2.22 0.59 3.78
CA THR A 207 0.85 1.03 4.05
C THR A 207 0.81 2.12 5.11
N ASP A 208 1.55 1.97 6.22
CA ASP A 208 1.61 2.98 7.28
C ASP A 208 2.16 4.32 6.76
N TYR A 209 3.25 4.33 5.98
CA TYR A 209 3.75 5.58 5.37
C TYR A 209 2.76 6.18 4.37
N SER A 210 2.01 5.34 3.66
CA SER A 210 0.97 5.79 2.73
C SER A 210 -0.22 6.41 3.48
N TRP A 211 -0.65 5.82 4.59
CA TRP A 211 -1.67 6.41 5.46
C TRP A 211 -1.21 7.73 6.05
N ALA A 212 0.02 7.81 6.54
CA ALA A 212 0.59 9.07 7.01
C ALA A 212 0.55 10.15 5.92
N ARG A 213 0.78 9.80 4.65
CA ARG A 213 0.68 10.75 3.53
C ARG A 213 -0.73 11.32 3.34
N ILE A 214 -1.77 10.52 3.58
CA ILE A 214 -3.17 10.90 3.42
C ILE A 214 -3.67 11.66 4.65
N ILE A 215 -3.20 11.30 5.85
CA ILE A 215 -3.53 11.96 7.11
C ILE A 215 -2.89 13.34 7.21
N TRP A 216 -1.67 13.51 6.69
CA TRP A 216 -0.91 14.75 6.79
C TRP A 216 -1.67 16.02 6.38
N PRO A 217 -2.28 16.11 5.17
CA PRO A 217 -2.95 17.33 4.74
C PRO A 217 -4.16 17.69 5.60
N LEU A 218 -4.70 16.75 6.39
CA LEU A 218 -5.85 17.03 7.26
C LEU A 218 -5.52 18.06 8.34
N LYS A 219 -4.24 18.25 8.70
CA LYS A 219 -3.82 19.29 9.65
C LYS A 219 -4.00 20.72 9.12
N PHE A 220 -4.04 20.89 7.80
CA PHE A 220 -4.27 22.18 7.15
C PHE A 220 -5.75 22.40 6.83
N GLY A 221 -6.63 21.48 7.26
CA GLY A 221 -8.07 21.53 7.05
C GLY A 221 -8.79 22.44 8.05
N ARG A 222 -10.03 22.07 8.38
CA ARG A 222 -11.05 22.91 9.03
C ARG A 222 -10.71 23.47 10.44
N SER A 223 -9.61 23.06 11.06
CA SER A 223 -9.18 23.53 12.39
C SER A 223 -7.80 24.16 12.28
N SER A 224 -7.68 25.41 12.75
CA SER A 224 -6.41 26.13 12.91
C SER A 224 -5.41 25.40 13.82
N ASP A 225 -5.90 24.47 14.64
CA ASP A 225 -5.15 23.88 15.74
C ASP A 225 -4.53 22.53 15.36
N GLY A 226 -4.64 22.13 14.08
CA GLY A 226 -4.07 20.87 13.58
C GLY A 226 -4.74 19.62 14.16
N THR A 227 -6.03 19.71 14.52
CA THR A 227 -6.80 18.60 15.08
C THR A 227 -7.92 18.11 14.16
N ILE A 228 -8.16 16.79 14.18
CA ILE A 228 -9.16 16.10 13.36
C ILE A 228 -10.09 15.26 14.23
N ALA A 229 -11.33 15.05 13.80
CA ALA A 229 -12.21 14.01 14.35
C ALA A 229 -11.87 12.67 13.70
N GLU A 230 -12.18 11.56 14.39
CA GLU A 230 -11.97 10.21 13.83
C GLU A 230 -12.76 10.00 12.53
N THR A 231 -13.94 10.63 12.42
CA THR A 231 -14.83 10.54 11.28
C THR A 231 -14.46 11.46 10.12
N ASP A 232 -13.42 12.31 10.25
CA ASP A 232 -13.07 13.27 9.21
C ASP A 232 -12.49 12.58 7.95
N ALA A 233 -11.93 11.38 8.08
CA ALA A 233 -11.45 10.58 6.94
C ALA A 233 -11.44 9.08 7.24
N GLN A 234 -11.80 8.25 6.25
CA GLN A 234 -11.78 6.78 6.39
C GLN A 234 -10.39 6.24 6.80
N VAL A 235 -9.32 6.84 6.27
CA VAL A 235 -7.95 6.43 6.61
C VAL A 235 -7.64 6.58 8.11
N VAL A 236 -8.27 7.53 8.80
CA VAL A 236 -8.10 7.73 10.24
C VAL A 236 -8.80 6.61 10.99
N ILE A 237 -10.02 6.26 10.60
CA ILE A 237 -10.77 5.12 11.14
C ILE A 237 -9.97 3.83 10.97
N ASP A 238 -9.49 3.55 9.76
CA ASP A 238 -8.73 2.33 9.45
C ASP A 238 -7.42 2.28 10.25
N THR A 239 -6.73 3.43 10.39
CA THR A 239 -5.51 3.54 11.19
C THR A 239 -5.77 3.25 12.67
N LEU A 240 -6.85 3.78 13.25
CA LEU A 240 -7.18 3.60 14.65
C LEU A 240 -7.79 2.22 14.95
N ALA A 241 -8.43 1.60 13.96
CA ALA A 241 -8.86 0.22 14.06
C ALA A 241 -7.65 -0.73 14.11
N LEU A 242 -6.61 -0.45 13.31
CA LEU A 242 -5.39 -1.24 13.30
C LEU A 242 -4.47 -0.95 14.50
N TYR A 243 -4.42 0.30 14.96
CA TYR A 243 -3.62 0.74 16.11
C TYR A 243 -4.45 1.52 17.13
N PRO A 244 -5.26 0.85 17.97
CA PRO A 244 -6.12 1.51 18.95
C PRO A 244 -5.35 2.35 19.98
N ASP A 245 -4.09 2.01 20.26
CA ASP A 245 -3.22 2.76 21.15
C ASP A 245 -2.94 4.19 20.64
N LEU A 246 -3.01 4.40 19.32
CA LEU A 246 -2.80 5.71 18.74
C LEU A 246 -3.89 6.70 19.12
N ARG A 247 -5.13 6.23 19.36
CA ARG A 247 -6.26 7.05 19.82
C ARG A 247 -5.92 7.79 21.11
N VAL A 248 -5.35 7.08 22.08
CA VAL A 248 -4.96 7.66 23.37
C VAL A 248 -3.76 8.58 23.21
N SER A 249 -2.74 8.14 22.46
CA SER A 249 -1.51 8.93 22.30
C SER A 249 -1.71 10.24 21.51
N ALA A 250 -2.67 10.26 20.58
CA ALA A 250 -2.99 11.42 19.76
C ALA A 250 -4.14 12.28 20.32
N ALA A 251 -4.71 11.93 21.48
CA ALA A 251 -5.84 12.66 22.06
C ALA A 251 -5.53 14.15 22.27
N ALA A 252 -6.49 14.98 21.88
CA ALA A 252 -6.52 16.43 22.03
C ALA A 252 -7.96 16.87 22.38
N GLY A 253 -8.39 16.54 23.62
CA GLY A 253 -9.78 16.67 24.03
C GLY A 253 -10.66 15.63 23.32
N ASN A 254 -11.75 16.09 22.69
CA ASN A 254 -12.66 15.24 21.90
C ASN A 254 -12.19 15.03 20.44
N ARG A 255 -10.97 15.46 20.12
CA ARG A 255 -10.36 15.36 18.78
C ARG A 255 -8.98 14.70 18.88
N LEU A 256 -8.37 14.46 17.73
CA LEU A 256 -7.02 13.91 17.60
C LEU A 256 -6.07 14.93 17.02
N SER A 257 -4.90 15.10 17.64
CA SER A 257 -3.79 15.86 17.08
C SER A 257 -3.21 15.11 15.89
N VAL A 258 -3.21 15.76 14.71
CA VAL A 258 -2.67 15.14 13.49
C VAL A 258 -1.19 14.86 13.62
N GLU A 259 -0.42 15.76 14.23
CA GLU A 259 1.03 15.58 14.38
C GLU A 259 1.38 14.40 15.27
N LYS A 260 0.67 14.23 16.40
CA LYS A 260 0.86 13.06 17.27
C LYS A 260 0.43 11.77 16.57
N LEU A 261 -0.66 11.81 15.80
CA LEU A 261 -1.12 10.66 15.02
C LEU A 261 -0.09 10.26 13.95
N LEU A 262 0.45 11.21 13.18
CA LEU A 262 1.50 10.98 12.19
C LEU A 262 2.76 10.38 12.83
N ALA A 263 3.24 10.96 13.93
CA ALA A 263 4.38 10.43 14.67
C ALA A 263 4.14 8.99 15.16
N GLY A 264 2.92 8.71 15.63
CA GLY A 264 2.47 7.38 15.99
C GLY A 264 2.52 6.38 14.83
N VAL A 265 1.97 6.76 13.67
CA VAL A 265 1.97 5.92 12.46
C VAL A 265 3.39 5.65 11.96
N TRP A 266 4.26 6.66 11.91
CA TRP A 266 5.67 6.46 11.54
C TRP A 266 6.39 5.52 12.51
N ARG A 267 6.13 5.64 13.81
CA ARG A 267 6.68 4.71 14.80
C ARG A 267 6.23 3.27 14.54
N LYS A 268 4.95 3.02 14.23
CA LYS A 268 4.45 1.68 13.85
C LYS A 268 5.10 1.15 12.58
N ALA A 269 5.40 2.02 11.61
CA ALA A 269 6.13 1.64 10.41
C ALA A 269 7.59 1.24 10.73
N LEU A 270 8.26 1.99 11.60
CA LEU A 270 9.63 1.70 12.05
C LEU A 270 9.71 0.40 12.84
N GLU A 271 8.74 0.12 13.72
CA GLU A 271 8.65 -1.14 14.46
C GLU A 271 8.57 -2.35 13.51
N LYS A 272 7.81 -2.25 12.41
CA LYS A 272 7.74 -3.33 11.40
C LYS A 272 9.06 -3.52 10.68
N GLN A 273 9.75 -2.44 10.32
CA GLN A 273 11.07 -2.53 9.70
C GLN A 273 12.09 -3.16 10.63
N ALA A 274 12.09 -2.79 11.92
CA ALA A 274 12.98 -3.38 12.91
C ALA A 274 12.73 -4.89 13.04
N ARG A 275 11.46 -5.31 13.11
CA ARG A 275 11.09 -6.73 13.14
C ARG A 275 11.51 -7.46 11.86
N ALA A 276 11.37 -6.83 10.69
CA ALA A 276 11.79 -7.42 9.42
C ALA A 276 13.32 -7.67 9.40
N ARG A 277 14.12 -6.70 9.86
CA ARG A 277 15.58 -6.85 9.98
C ARG A 277 15.99 -7.99 10.91
N VAL A 278 15.31 -8.13 12.06
CA VAL A 278 15.56 -9.22 13.01
C VAL A 278 15.31 -10.60 12.37
N LEU A 279 14.27 -10.73 11.54
CA LEU A 279 13.94 -11.98 10.86
C LEU A 279 14.88 -12.34 9.72
N ILE A 280 15.46 -11.34 9.04
CA ILE A 280 16.49 -11.56 8.02
C ILE A 280 17.79 -12.04 8.69
N GLY A 281 18.10 -11.52 9.88
CA GLY A 281 19.34 -11.81 10.60
C GLY A 281 20.56 -11.10 10.00
N PRO A 282 21.74 -11.21 10.64
CA PRO A 282 22.96 -10.65 10.07
C PRO A 282 23.34 -11.42 8.79
N PRO A 283 23.90 -10.75 7.78
CA PRO A 283 24.44 -11.42 6.61
C PRO A 283 25.52 -12.42 7.06
N ARG A 284 25.35 -13.68 6.68
CA ARG A 284 26.36 -14.74 6.89
C ARG A 284 27.31 -14.81 5.71
#